data_AF-A0A922XYN8-F1
#
_entry.id   AF-A0A922XYN8-F1
#
_cell.length_a   1.000
_cell.length_b   1.000
_cell.length_c   1.000
_cell.angle_alpha   90.00
_cell.angle_beta   90.00
_cell.angle_gamma   90.00
#
_symmetry.space_group_name_H-M   'P 1'
#
loop_
_entity.id
_entity.type
_entity.pdbx_description
1 polymer ?
#
loop_
_entity_poly.entity_id
_entity_poly.type
_entity_poly.pdbx_seq_one_letter_code
_entity_poly.pdbx_strand_id
1 'polypeptide(L)'
;MDDADSSGGKKEKRRGRAAFEPTDEQRATVRRMASDRLTHPVIAGEIGISVPTLRKVFVEELKDRVSSGGLFGDTADLIPTMPPPSEKPKRRGSGGRTPWKPSNADREKAAVLVASGMGVEQLARIFVKTEPTIRKHFAAELDTGALRKRAEVIAAMHRIALKGNVAAQKEMLAIMDRADLTALQDQVRGKAAAKAEAPAPDPVGKKEQAQLDAHGVVTRGPWSALVGRKRG
;
A
#
# COMPACT_ATOMS: atom_id res chain seq x y z
N MET A 1 17.58 -57.25 33.38
CA MET A 1 17.44 -58.58 32.81
C MET A 1 15.95 -58.87 32.83
N ASP A 2 15.21 -58.22 31.94
CA ASP A 2 14.85 -58.70 30.59
C ASP A 2 13.39 -59.17 30.70
N ASP A 3 12.42 -58.87 29.85
CA ASP A 3 12.35 -58.07 28.63
C ASP A 3 10.88 -57.71 28.44
N ALA A 4 10.65 -56.61 27.73
CA ALA A 4 9.35 -56.26 27.18
C ALA A 4 8.96 -57.24 26.06
N ASP A 5 7.67 -57.46 25.82
CA ASP A 5 7.22 -57.34 24.43
C ASP A 5 5.76 -56.93 24.25
N SER A 6 5.60 -55.99 23.31
CA SER A 6 4.38 -55.28 22.97
C SER A 6 3.51 -56.07 22.01
N SER A 7 2.21 -56.14 22.30
CA SER A 7 1.20 -56.65 21.37
C SER A 7 0.96 -55.66 20.22
N GLY A 8 1.70 -55.84 19.13
CA GLY A 8 1.51 -55.14 17.86
C GLY A 8 0.35 -55.74 17.04
N GLY A 9 -0.84 -55.15 17.18
CA GLY A 9 -2.00 -55.46 16.33
C GLY A 9 -1.76 -55.06 14.87
N LYS A 10 -1.47 -56.05 14.02
CA LYS A 10 -1.25 -55.89 12.58
C LYS A 10 -2.59 -55.58 11.88
N LYS A 11 -2.79 -54.35 11.41
CA LYS A 11 -3.94 -53.96 10.57
C LYS A 11 -3.84 -54.65 9.20
N GLU A 12 -4.75 -55.59 8.93
CA GLU A 12 -4.91 -56.19 7.60
C GLU A 12 -5.36 -55.15 6.57
N LYS A 13 -4.64 -55.08 5.45
CA LYS A 13 -4.97 -54.24 4.29
C LYS A 13 -6.18 -54.86 3.59
N ARG A 14 -7.30 -54.13 3.56
CA ARG A 14 -8.49 -54.48 2.76
C ARG A 14 -8.08 -54.60 1.28
N ARG A 15 -8.13 -55.82 0.74
CA ARG A 15 -7.88 -56.12 -0.69
C ARG A 15 -8.83 -55.23 -1.52
N GLY A 16 -8.27 -54.44 -2.44
CA GLY A 16 -9.05 -53.51 -3.27
C GLY A 16 -10.12 -54.24 -4.08
N ARG A 17 -11.29 -53.60 -4.25
CA ARG A 17 -12.35 -54.09 -5.13
C ARG A 17 -11.79 -54.27 -6.55
N ALA A 18 -12.03 -55.43 -7.17
CA ALA A 18 -11.63 -55.72 -8.55
C ALA A 18 -12.11 -54.62 -9.51
N ALA A 19 -11.36 -54.40 -10.60
CA ALA A 19 -11.74 -53.45 -11.63
C ALA A 19 -13.12 -53.81 -12.20
N PHE A 20 -13.96 -52.81 -12.41
CA PHE A 20 -15.29 -53.02 -12.97
C PHE A 20 -15.17 -53.30 -14.47
N GLU A 21 -15.53 -54.51 -14.88
CA GLU A 21 -15.63 -54.92 -16.28
C GLU A 21 -17.08 -54.85 -16.75
N PRO A 22 -17.42 -54.00 -17.74
CA PRO A 22 -18.78 -53.92 -18.24
C PRO A 22 -19.20 -55.18 -18.97
N THR A 23 -20.36 -55.70 -18.61
CA THR A 23 -21.06 -56.69 -19.44
C THR A 23 -21.65 -56.02 -20.68
N ASP A 24 -21.75 -56.74 -21.80
CA ASP A 24 -22.34 -56.21 -23.05
C ASP A 24 -23.80 -55.76 -22.87
N GLU A 25 -24.57 -56.41 -22.00
CA GLU A 25 -25.93 -55.99 -21.63
C GLU A 25 -25.94 -54.62 -20.93
N GLN A 26 -24.94 -54.34 -20.09
CA GLN A 26 -24.80 -53.04 -19.42
C GLN A 26 -24.41 -51.95 -20.43
N ARG A 27 -23.58 -52.27 -21.44
CA ARG A 27 -23.23 -51.34 -22.52
C ARG A 27 -24.45 -50.98 -23.36
N ALA A 28 -25.24 -51.98 -23.76
CA ALA A 28 -26.49 -51.76 -24.49
C ALA A 28 -27.49 -50.91 -23.68
N THR A 29 -27.58 -51.15 -22.37
CA THR A 29 -28.44 -50.39 -21.46
C THR A 29 -27.99 -48.93 -21.32
N VAL A 30 -26.69 -48.67 -21.12
CA VAL A 30 -26.15 -47.30 -21.12
C VAL A 30 -26.43 -46.60 -22.44
N ARG A 31 -26.19 -47.27 -23.57
CA ARG A 31 -26.40 -46.68 -24.90
C ARG A 31 -27.84 -46.28 -25.14
N ARG A 32 -28.80 -47.14 -24.76
CA ARG A 32 -30.24 -46.86 -24.82
C ARG A 32 -30.60 -45.65 -23.94
N MET A 33 -30.24 -45.68 -22.65
CA MET A 33 -30.57 -44.60 -21.72
C MET A 33 -29.85 -43.28 -22.05
N ALA A 34 -28.67 -43.35 -22.65
CA ALA A 34 -27.93 -42.21 -23.15
C ALA A 34 -28.64 -41.57 -24.35
N SER A 35 -29.16 -42.38 -25.26
CA SER A 35 -29.99 -41.96 -26.39
C SER A 35 -31.31 -41.32 -25.92
N ASP A 36 -31.92 -41.85 -24.86
CA ASP A 36 -33.10 -41.29 -24.20
C ASP A 36 -32.81 -40.02 -23.38
N ARG A 37 -31.58 -39.49 -23.45
CA ARG A 37 -31.11 -38.27 -22.77
C ARG A 37 -31.17 -38.27 -21.24
N LEU A 38 -31.38 -39.42 -20.59
CA LEU A 38 -31.44 -39.55 -19.12
C LEU A 38 -30.16 -39.08 -18.40
N THR A 39 -30.26 -38.40 -17.26
CA THR A 39 -29.03 -37.85 -16.64
C THR A 39 -28.08 -38.94 -16.14
N HIS A 40 -26.77 -38.67 -16.14
CA HIS A 40 -25.76 -39.66 -15.72
C HIS A 40 -25.98 -40.27 -14.32
N PRO A 41 -26.49 -39.53 -13.31
CA PRO A 41 -26.86 -40.12 -12.02
C PRO A 41 -27.94 -41.20 -12.13
N VAL A 42 -28.92 -41.01 -13.01
CA VAL A 42 -30.02 -41.98 -13.23
C VAL A 42 -29.47 -43.24 -13.92
N ILE A 43 -28.65 -43.07 -14.96
CA ILE A 43 -28.01 -44.20 -15.67
C ILE A 43 -27.09 -44.99 -14.73
N ALA A 44 -26.32 -44.29 -13.89
CA ALA A 44 -25.42 -44.92 -12.93
C ALA A 44 -26.19 -45.69 -11.85
N GLY A 45 -27.33 -45.15 -11.40
CA GLY A 45 -28.22 -45.81 -10.45
C GLY A 45 -28.81 -47.11 -11.00
N GLU A 46 -29.26 -47.10 -12.26
CA GLU A 46 -29.85 -48.28 -12.93
C GLU A 46 -28.85 -49.45 -13.03
N ILE A 47 -27.57 -49.14 -13.28
CA ILE A 47 -26.52 -50.16 -13.45
C ILE A 47 -25.86 -50.52 -12.10
N GLY A 48 -26.20 -49.79 -11.02
CA GLY A 48 -25.63 -50.00 -9.69
C GLY A 48 -24.14 -49.60 -9.58
N ILE A 49 -23.70 -48.62 -10.38
CA ILE A 49 -22.32 -48.12 -10.38
C ILE A 49 -22.23 -46.65 -9.98
N SER A 50 -21.02 -46.20 -9.65
CA SER A 50 -20.78 -44.78 -9.39
C SER A 50 -20.73 -43.97 -10.69
N VAL A 51 -21.19 -42.71 -10.65
CA VAL A 51 -21.12 -41.78 -11.80
C VAL A 51 -19.68 -41.64 -12.35
N PRO A 52 -18.62 -41.57 -11.52
CA PRO A 52 -17.24 -41.60 -12.02
C PRO A 52 -16.89 -42.88 -12.78
N THR A 53 -17.34 -44.04 -12.32
CA THR A 53 -17.14 -45.32 -13.02
C THR A 53 -17.88 -45.34 -14.35
N LEU A 54 -19.13 -44.86 -14.38
CA LEU A 54 -19.92 -44.73 -15.62
C LEU A 54 -19.18 -43.87 -16.66
N ARG A 55 -18.69 -42.70 -16.24
CA ARG A 55 -17.95 -41.77 -17.12
C ARG A 55 -16.62 -42.34 -17.61
N LYS A 56 -15.94 -43.16 -16.81
CA LYS A 56 -14.61 -43.70 -17.15
C LYS A 56 -14.71 -44.91 -18.09
N VAL A 57 -15.71 -45.75 -17.89
CA VAL A 57 -15.75 -47.08 -18.53
C VAL A 57 -16.72 -47.12 -19.73
N PHE A 58 -17.77 -46.30 -19.75
CA PHE A 58 -18.76 -46.22 -20.83
C PHE A 58 -18.62 -44.94 -21.67
N VAL A 59 -17.39 -44.48 -21.90
CA VAL A 59 -17.11 -43.23 -22.65
C VAL A 59 -17.75 -43.28 -24.03
N GLU A 60 -17.57 -44.38 -24.78
CA GLU A 60 -18.11 -44.52 -26.14
C GLU A 60 -19.64 -44.45 -26.18
N GLU A 61 -20.33 -45.11 -25.25
CA GLU A 61 -21.81 -45.12 -25.21
C GLU A 61 -22.39 -43.75 -24.80
N LEU A 62 -21.60 -42.93 -24.09
CA LEU A 62 -21.99 -41.57 -23.72
C LEU A 62 -21.67 -40.55 -24.83
N LYS A 63 -20.80 -40.88 -25.81
CA LYS A 63 -20.49 -40.00 -26.95
C LYS A 63 -21.66 -39.87 -27.93
N ASP A 64 -22.52 -40.90 -28.03
CA ASP A 64 -23.71 -40.86 -28.89
C ASP A 64 -24.71 -39.75 -28.48
N ARG A 65 -24.57 -39.14 -27.28
CA ARG A 65 -25.26 -37.89 -26.92
C ARG A 65 -24.91 -36.70 -27.80
N VAL A 66 -23.71 -36.70 -28.40
CA VAL A 66 -23.13 -35.55 -29.13
C VAL A 66 -23.29 -35.72 -30.64
N SER A 67 -23.54 -36.94 -31.14
CA SER A 67 -23.53 -37.24 -32.58
C SER A 67 -24.89 -37.16 -33.29
N SER A 68 -25.97 -36.73 -32.62
CA SER A 68 -27.29 -36.51 -33.25
C SER A 68 -27.83 -35.09 -33.05
N GLY A 69 -26.99 -34.10 -33.33
CA GLY A 69 -27.40 -32.69 -33.30
C GLY A 69 -26.29 -31.76 -33.73
N GLY A 70 -26.05 -31.66 -35.05
CA GLY A 70 -25.38 -30.52 -35.65
C GLY A 70 -26.21 -29.26 -35.36
N LEU A 71 -25.92 -28.62 -34.22
CA LEU A 71 -26.61 -27.44 -33.70
C LEU A 71 -25.66 -26.22 -33.69
N PHE A 72 -24.68 -26.24 -34.60
CA PHE A 72 -23.84 -25.10 -34.96
C PHE A 72 -23.78 -25.01 -36.48
N GLY A 73 -24.96 -24.90 -37.10
CA GLY A 73 -25.09 -24.41 -38.46
C GLY A 73 -24.94 -22.89 -38.47
N ASP A 74 -24.05 -22.42 -39.34
CA ASP A 74 -23.88 -21.07 -39.88
C ASP A 74 -25.00 -20.07 -39.56
N THR A 75 -24.90 -19.41 -38.41
CA THR A 75 -25.76 -18.30 -37.99
C THR A 75 -24.89 -17.20 -37.42
N ALA A 76 -24.05 -16.61 -38.28
CA ALA A 76 -23.22 -15.47 -37.94
C ALA A 76 -24.03 -14.17 -37.70
N ASP A 77 -25.31 -14.12 -38.11
CA ASP A 77 -26.07 -12.84 -38.14
C ASP A 77 -27.32 -12.79 -37.24
N LEU A 78 -27.55 -13.75 -36.34
CA LEU A 78 -28.70 -13.72 -35.42
C LEU A 78 -28.35 -14.12 -33.98
N ILE A 79 -27.23 -13.62 -33.45
CA ILE A 79 -26.98 -13.66 -32.01
C ILE A 79 -27.62 -12.41 -31.40
N PRO A 80 -28.77 -12.48 -30.71
CA PRO A 80 -29.16 -11.38 -29.84
C PRO A 80 -28.02 -11.20 -28.84
N THR A 81 -27.40 -10.01 -28.83
CA THR A 81 -26.33 -9.63 -27.90
C THR A 81 -26.78 -9.96 -26.48
N MET A 82 -26.34 -11.12 -25.98
CA MET A 82 -26.47 -11.42 -24.57
C MET A 82 -25.71 -10.32 -23.83
N PRO A 83 -26.29 -9.75 -22.75
CA PRO A 83 -25.52 -8.87 -21.89
C PRO A 83 -24.24 -9.61 -21.47
N PRO A 84 -23.10 -8.91 -21.38
CA PRO A 84 -21.83 -9.54 -21.03
C PRO A 84 -22.03 -10.38 -19.77
N PRO A 85 -21.43 -11.58 -19.69
CA PRO A 85 -21.59 -12.44 -18.52
C PRO A 85 -21.25 -11.58 -17.30
N SER A 86 -22.26 -11.34 -16.45
CA SER A 86 -22.06 -10.59 -15.23
C SER A 86 -20.92 -11.26 -14.48
N GLU A 87 -19.89 -10.47 -14.13
CA GLU A 87 -18.75 -10.96 -13.37
C GLU A 87 -19.31 -11.68 -12.14
N LYS A 88 -19.22 -13.01 -12.13
CA LYS A 88 -19.61 -13.79 -10.95
C LYS A 88 -18.83 -13.20 -9.78
N PRO A 89 -19.48 -12.70 -8.71
CA PRO A 89 -18.76 -12.05 -7.63
C PRO A 89 -17.73 -13.03 -7.11
N LYS A 90 -16.46 -12.65 -7.25
CA LYS A 90 -15.30 -13.44 -6.81
C LYS A 90 -15.62 -13.94 -5.40
N ARG A 91 -15.63 -15.26 -5.20
CA ARG A 91 -15.99 -15.88 -3.91
C ARG A 91 -15.21 -15.17 -2.81
N ARG A 92 -15.91 -14.41 -1.97
CA ARG A 92 -15.34 -13.77 -0.78
C ARG A 92 -14.99 -14.90 0.19
N GLY A 93 -13.78 -15.43 0.08
CA GLY A 93 -13.43 -16.63 0.86
C GLY A 93 -12.24 -17.44 0.39
N SER A 94 -11.41 -16.99 -0.56
CA SER A 94 -10.09 -17.62 -0.77
C SER A 94 -9.05 -17.09 0.23
N GLY A 95 -9.42 -17.12 1.52
CA GLY A 95 -8.60 -17.63 2.61
C GLY A 95 -7.31 -16.95 3.06
N GLY A 96 -6.99 -15.71 2.66
CA GLY A 96 -5.89 -14.96 3.28
C GLY A 96 -6.32 -14.27 4.59
N ARG A 97 -5.41 -14.13 5.57
CA ARG A 97 -5.59 -13.19 6.70
C ARG A 97 -5.90 -11.81 6.11
N THR A 98 -7.01 -11.20 6.54
CA THR A 98 -7.39 -9.89 6.02
C THR A 98 -6.28 -8.87 6.28
N PRO A 99 -5.92 -8.06 5.29
CA PRO A 99 -4.92 -7.02 5.49
C PRO A 99 -5.45 -6.05 6.54
N TRP A 100 -4.60 -5.69 7.48
CA TRP A 100 -4.94 -4.74 8.54
C TRP A 100 -5.32 -3.38 7.92
N LYS A 101 -6.40 -2.79 8.42
CA LYS A 101 -6.87 -1.45 8.02
C LYS A 101 -7.11 -0.65 9.30
N PRO A 102 -6.41 0.48 9.49
CA PRO A 102 -6.69 1.37 10.63
C PRO A 102 -8.09 1.97 10.52
N SER A 103 -8.77 2.09 11.65
CA SER A 103 -10.02 2.83 11.79
C SER A 103 -9.77 4.34 11.67
N ASN A 104 -10.82 5.12 11.44
CA ASN A 104 -10.75 6.58 11.52
C ASN A 104 -10.30 7.06 12.91
N ALA A 105 -10.69 6.35 13.97
CA ALA A 105 -10.22 6.65 15.33
C ALA A 105 -8.71 6.42 15.49
N ASP A 106 -8.18 5.38 14.85
CA ASP A 106 -6.73 5.09 14.86
C ASP A 106 -5.95 6.17 14.10
N ARG A 107 -6.52 6.65 12.98
CA ARG A 107 -5.94 7.76 12.19
C ARG A 107 -5.90 9.05 12.98
N GLU A 108 -7.00 9.39 13.64
CA GLU A 108 -7.07 10.56 14.51
C GLU A 108 -6.04 10.48 15.64
N LYS A 109 -5.94 9.32 16.30
CA LYS A 109 -4.94 9.05 17.33
C LYS A 109 -3.52 9.19 16.79
N ALA A 110 -3.23 8.63 15.62
CA ALA A 110 -1.92 8.74 14.98
C ALA A 110 -1.57 10.22 14.69
N ALA A 111 -2.50 11.00 14.14
CA ALA A 111 -2.28 12.42 13.85
C ALA A 111 -1.96 13.23 15.12
N VAL A 112 -2.65 12.96 16.23
CA VAL A 112 -2.38 13.63 17.52
C VAL A 112 -0.98 13.27 18.05
N LEU A 113 -0.59 12.00 17.98
CA LEU A 113 0.74 11.54 18.43
C LEU A 113 1.87 12.12 17.57
N VAL A 114 1.67 12.23 16.25
CA VAL A 114 2.63 12.90 15.36
C VAL A 114 2.72 14.38 15.70
N ALA A 115 1.60 15.03 16.00
CA ALA A 115 1.59 16.44 16.41
C ALA A 115 2.36 16.71 17.71
N SER A 116 2.34 15.75 18.65
CA SER A 116 3.14 15.79 19.87
C SER A 116 4.62 15.44 19.66
N GLY A 117 5.05 15.22 18.41
CA GLY A 117 6.45 14.98 18.05
C GLY A 117 6.87 13.51 18.10
N MET A 118 5.92 12.56 18.16
CA MET A 118 6.29 11.14 18.13
C MET A 118 6.67 10.69 16.71
N GLY A 119 7.77 9.93 16.63
CA GLY A 119 8.25 9.34 15.39
C GLY A 119 7.57 8.03 15.01
N VAL A 120 7.88 7.53 13.81
CA VAL A 120 7.34 6.27 13.26
C VAL A 120 7.60 5.07 14.19
N GLU A 121 8.78 5.00 14.80
CA GLU A 121 9.17 3.92 15.72
C GLU A 121 8.29 3.88 16.97
N GLN A 122 7.95 5.05 17.52
CA GLN A 122 7.11 5.16 18.71
C GLN A 122 5.66 4.81 18.37
N LEU A 123 5.16 5.25 17.22
CA LEU A 123 3.84 4.86 16.71
C LEU A 123 3.75 3.35 16.50
N ALA A 124 4.78 2.73 15.93
CA ALA A 124 4.84 1.28 15.73
C ALA A 124 4.67 0.51 17.05
N ARG A 125 5.32 0.98 18.12
CA ARG A 125 5.18 0.42 19.47
C ARG A 125 3.77 0.62 20.04
N ILE A 126 3.18 1.82 19.88
CA ILE A 126 1.83 2.14 20.39
C ILE A 126 0.74 1.31 19.70
N PHE A 127 0.82 1.13 18.39
CA PHE A 127 -0.16 0.37 17.61
C PHE A 127 0.15 -1.14 17.56
N VAL A 128 1.28 -1.57 18.14
CA VAL A 128 1.78 -2.94 18.08
C VAL A 128 1.82 -3.44 16.63
N LYS A 129 2.50 -2.66 15.78
CA LYS A 129 2.71 -2.92 14.35
C LYS A 129 4.17 -2.67 13.98
N THR A 130 4.56 -3.15 12.82
CA THR A 130 5.89 -2.86 12.26
C THR A 130 5.92 -1.47 11.62
N GLU A 131 7.08 -0.83 11.59
CA GLU A 131 7.25 0.50 10.96
C GLU A 131 6.79 0.55 9.49
N PRO A 132 7.06 -0.46 8.63
CA PRO A 132 6.55 -0.45 7.26
C PRO A 132 5.02 -0.44 7.21
N THR A 133 4.36 -1.08 8.18
CA THR A 133 2.89 -1.07 8.30
C THR A 133 2.40 0.34 8.64
N ILE A 134 3.07 1.03 9.57
CA ILE A 134 2.73 2.41 9.94
C ILE A 134 2.93 3.36 8.75
N ARG A 135 4.09 3.31 8.08
CA ARG A 135 4.37 4.14 6.89
C ARG A 135 3.35 3.91 5.78
N LYS A 136 2.94 2.66 5.55
CA LYS A 136 1.96 2.30 4.52
C LYS A 136 0.56 2.84 4.82
N HIS A 137 0.11 2.75 6.07
CA HIS A 137 -1.28 3.03 6.42
C HIS A 137 -1.53 4.45 6.95
N PHE A 138 -0.50 5.10 7.49
CA PHE A 138 -0.56 6.43 8.10
C PHE A 138 0.31 7.47 7.39
N ALA A 139 0.58 7.31 6.08
CA ALA A 139 1.41 8.24 5.32
C ALA A 139 0.93 9.70 5.43
N ALA A 140 -0.37 9.92 5.26
CA ALA A 140 -0.96 11.26 5.33
C ALA A 140 -0.79 11.91 6.72
N GLU A 141 -0.96 11.12 7.78
CA GLU A 141 -0.82 11.55 9.16
C GLU A 141 0.63 11.84 9.54
N LEU A 142 1.59 11.10 8.98
CA LEU A 142 3.03 11.36 9.15
C LEU A 142 3.46 12.64 8.43
N ASP A 143 2.98 12.86 7.21
CA ASP A 143 3.40 14.00 6.39
C ASP A 143 2.72 15.30 6.82
N THR A 144 1.39 15.25 7.03
CA THR A 144 0.56 16.46 7.24
C THR A 144 -0.20 16.48 8.56
N GLY A 145 -0.26 15.33 9.27
CA GLY A 145 -1.07 15.19 10.48
C GLY A 145 -0.64 16.14 11.60
N ALA A 146 0.67 16.34 11.79
CA ALA A 146 1.19 17.30 12.76
C ALA A 146 0.69 18.72 12.49
N LEU A 147 0.82 19.19 11.24
CA LEU A 147 0.40 20.53 10.85
C LEU A 147 -1.10 20.71 11.01
N ARG A 148 -1.89 19.72 10.56
CA ARG A 148 -3.34 19.74 10.67
C ARG A 148 -3.81 19.84 12.12
N LYS A 149 -3.28 19.00 13.01
CA LYS A 149 -3.70 19.00 14.42
C LYS A 149 -3.25 20.25 15.16
N ARG A 150 -2.05 20.76 14.87
CA ARG A 150 -1.60 22.04 15.41
C ARG A 150 -2.52 23.18 14.96
N ALA A 151 -2.92 23.21 13.69
CA ALA A 151 -3.86 24.20 13.18
C ALA A 151 -5.24 24.11 13.87
N GLU A 152 -5.76 22.90 14.09
CA GLU A 152 -7.02 22.68 14.81
C GLU A 152 -6.95 23.21 16.26
N VAL A 153 -5.86 22.95 16.97
CA VAL A 153 -5.62 23.44 18.33
C VAL A 153 -5.50 24.97 18.36
N ILE A 154 -4.71 25.55 17.46
CA ILE A 154 -4.54 27.01 17.36
C ILE A 154 -5.89 27.68 17.06
N ALA A 155 -6.69 27.11 16.15
CA ALA A 155 -8.02 27.63 15.83
C ALA A 155 -8.97 27.56 17.03
N ALA A 156 -8.95 26.45 17.79
CA ALA A 156 -9.75 26.33 19.01
C ALA A 156 -9.31 27.34 20.08
N MET A 157 -8.00 27.50 20.27
CA MET A 157 -7.43 28.47 21.22
C MET A 157 -7.79 29.90 20.82
N HIS A 158 -7.74 30.24 19.53
CA HIS A 158 -8.14 31.55 19.02
C HIS A 158 -9.63 31.85 19.33
N ARG A 159 -10.54 30.88 19.13
CA ARG A 159 -11.95 31.05 19.48
C ARG A 159 -12.15 31.31 20.97
N ILE A 160 -11.35 30.67 21.83
CA ILE A 160 -11.40 30.88 23.29
C ILE A 160 -10.81 32.24 23.67
N ALA A 161 -9.74 32.66 23.01
CA ALA A 161 -9.12 33.97 23.20
C ALA A 161 -10.07 35.11 22.82
N LEU A 162 -10.84 34.98 21.73
CA LEU A 162 -11.86 35.94 21.33
C LEU A 162 -13.02 36.06 22.32
N LYS A 163 -13.28 35.01 23.11
CA LYS A 163 -14.26 35.03 24.20
C LYS A 163 -13.77 35.76 25.46
N GLY A 164 -12.55 36.32 25.44
CA GLY A 164 -11.99 37.09 26.55
C GLY A 164 -11.14 36.28 27.53
N ASN A 165 -10.74 35.05 27.17
CA ASN A 165 -9.80 34.30 28.01
C ASN A 165 -8.37 34.87 27.87
N VAL A 166 -7.93 35.61 28.89
CA VAL A 166 -6.62 36.28 28.93
C VAL A 166 -5.45 35.30 28.83
N ALA A 167 -5.55 34.10 29.40
CA ALA A 167 -4.48 33.10 29.30
C ALA A 167 -4.30 32.61 27.85
N ALA A 168 -5.40 32.36 27.15
CA ALA A 168 -5.36 31.98 25.73
C ALA A 168 -4.84 33.12 24.84
N GLN A 169 -5.19 34.38 25.15
CA GLN A 169 -4.65 35.56 24.45
C GLN A 169 -3.13 35.67 24.62
N LYS A 170 -2.63 35.52 25.85
CA LYS A 170 -1.19 35.56 26.13
C LYS A 170 -0.43 34.48 25.37
N GLU A 171 -0.95 33.25 25.34
CA GLU A 171 -0.26 32.18 24.60
C GLU A 171 -0.35 32.34 23.10
N MET A 172 -1.44 32.90 22.57
CA MET A 172 -1.51 33.20 21.13
C MET A 172 -0.46 34.22 20.73
N LEU A 173 -0.28 35.30 21.52
CA LEU A 173 0.79 36.28 21.31
C LEU A 173 2.17 35.62 21.38
N ALA A 174 2.41 34.77 22.39
CA ALA A 174 3.69 34.06 22.51
C ALA A 174 3.96 33.10 21.33
N ILE A 175 2.93 32.52 20.70
CA ILE A 175 3.08 31.72 19.48
C ILE A 175 3.45 32.61 18.28
N MET A 176 2.80 33.76 18.13
CA MET A 176 3.10 34.74 17.08
C MET A 176 4.53 35.27 17.21
N ASP A 177 4.94 35.67 18.41
CA ASP A 177 6.30 36.16 18.68
C ASP A 177 7.37 35.10 18.32
N ARG A 178 7.13 33.82 18.66
CA ARG A 178 8.04 32.72 18.28
C ARG A 178 8.10 32.51 16.76
N ALA A 179 6.98 32.68 16.06
CA ALA A 179 6.92 32.55 14.61
C ALA A 179 7.73 33.67 13.94
N ASP A 180 7.58 34.91 14.41
CA ASP A 180 8.34 36.06 13.92
C ASP A 180 9.85 35.87 14.15
N LEU A 181 10.24 35.42 15.35
CA LEU A 181 11.64 35.09 15.65
C LEU A 181 12.21 34.02 14.72
N THR A 182 11.43 32.99 14.38
CA THR A 182 11.85 31.92 13.46
C THR A 182 12.05 32.48 12.05
N ALA A 183 11.11 33.31 11.56
CA ALA A 183 11.22 33.96 10.26
C ALA A 183 12.44 34.89 10.16
N LEU A 184 12.72 35.64 11.24
CA LEU A 184 13.93 36.46 11.36
C LEU A 184 15.20 35.61 11.30
N GLN A 185 15.25 34.48 12.01
CA GLN A 185 16.39 33.57 11.99
C GLN A 185 16.63 33.00 10.59
N ASP A 186 15.58 32.58 9.89
CA ASP A 186 15.67 32.07 8.52
C ASP A 186 16.14 33.17 7.55
N GLN A 187 15.66 34.41 7.72
CA GLN A 187 16.13 35.54 6.92
C GLN A 187 17.63 35.83 7.14
N VAL A 188 18.08 35.78 8.39
CA VAL A 188 19.51 35.98 8.73
C VAL A 188 20.35 34.85 8.14
N ARG A 189 19.91 33.59 8.25
CA ARG A 189 20.59 32.44 7.63
C ARG A 189 20.63 32.54 6.11
N GLY A 190 19.52 32.93 5.47
CA GLY A 190 19.46 33.13 4.02
C GLY A 190 20.36 34.27 3.54
N LYS A 191 20.41 35.39 4.27
CA LYS A 191 21.38 36.48 4.00
C LYS A 191 22.83 36.04 4.21
N ALA A 192 23.10 35.21 5.21
CA ALA A 192 24.44 34.66 5.44
C ALA A 192 24.87 33.70 4.32
N ALA A 193 23.95 32.85 3.84
CA ALA A 193 24.20 31.97 2.69
C ALA A 193 24.45 32.77 1.40
N ALA A 194 23.65 33.81 1.12
CA ALA A 194 23.85 34.70 -0.02
C ALA A 194 25.18 35.47 0.05
N LYS A 195 25.66 35.81 1.27
CA LYS A 195 26.97 36.43 1.47
C LYS A 195 28.13 35.43 1.29
N ALA A 196 27.91 34.14 1.53
CA ALA A 196 28.90 33.09 1.32
C ALA A 196 29.00 32.64 -0.16
N GLU A 197 27.93 32.82 -0.93
CA GLU A 197 27.86 32.47 -2.36
C GLU A 197 28.28 33.62 -3.29
N ALA A 198 28.45 34.84 -2.76
CA ALA A 198 29.19 35.87 -3.47
C ALA A 198 30.62 35.35 -3.71
N PRO A 199 31.10 35.28 -4.97
CA PRO A 199 32.43 34.75 -5.26
C PRO A 199 33.43 35.57 -4.44
N ALA A 200 34.13 34.88 -3.53
CA ALA A 200 35.24 35.49 -2.83
C ALA A 200 36.20 36.03 -3.92
N PRO A 201 36.57 37.33 -3.89
CA PRO A 201 37.57 37.81 -4.81
C PRO A 201 38.81 36.93 -4.67
N ASP A 202 39.38 36.51 -5.80
CA ASP A 202 40.56 35.63 -5.83
C ASP A 202 41.58 36.11 -4.81
N PRO A 203 42.18 35.21 -4.00
CA PRO A 203 43.08 35.61 -2.93
C PRO A 203 44.30 36.32 -3.50
N VAL A 204 44.21 37.65 -3.53
CA VAL A 204 45.27 38.53 -4.00
C VAL A 204 46.46 38.37 -3.06
N GLY A 205 47.65 38.14 -3.62
CA GLY A 205 48.84 37.91 -2.82
C GLY A 205 49.08 39.08 -1.86
N LYS A 206 49.62 38.82 -0.65
CA LYS A 206 49.82 39.85 0.40
C LYS A 206 50.49 41.14 -0.10
N LYS A 207 51.33 41.04 -1.14
CA LYS A 207 52.01 42.19 -1.77
C LYS A 207 51.08 43.00 -2.68
N GLU A 208 50.23 42.34 -3.46
CA GLU A 208 49.26 42.99 -4.33
C GLU A 208 48.10 43.58 -3.53
N GLN A 209 47.65 42.90 -2.46
CA GLN A 209 46.65 43.46 -1.54
C GLN A 209 47.17 44.74 -0.87
N ALA A 210 48.43 44.75 -0.42
CA ALA A 210 49.05 45.94 0.15
C ALA A 210 49.17 47.09 -0.87
N GLN A 211 49.41 46.79 -2.15
CA GLN A 211 49.43 47.81 -3.21
C GLN A 211 48.03 48.33 -3.53
N LEU A 212 47.02 47.45 -3.59
CA LEU A 212 45.62 47.84 -3.80
C LEU A 212 45.09 48.67 -2.64
N ASP A 213 45.40 48.30 -1.40
CA ASP A 213 45.02 49.05 -0.20
C ASP A 213 45.70 50.42 -0.17
N ALA A 214 47.01 50.47 -0.49
CA ALA A 214 47.74 51.74 -0.60
C ALA A 214 47.16 52.63 -1.71
N HIS A 215 46.84 52.06 -2.87
CA HIS A 215 46.23 52.80 -3.96
C HIS A 215 44.81 53.27 -3.63
N GLY A 216 44.03 52.45 -2.91
CA GLY A 216 42.70 52.81 -2.39
C GLY A 216 42.75 53.98 -1.41
N VAL A 217 43.76 54.01 -0.52
CA VAL A 217 43.98 55.13 0.41
C VAL A 217 44.32 56.41 -0.32
N VAL A 218 45.11 56.34 -1.39
CA VAL A 218 45.48 57.52 -2.20
C VAL A 218 44.31 58.03 -3.06
N THR A 219 43.46 57.13 -3.56
CA THR A 219 42.39 57.49 -4.52
C THR A 219 41.05 57.83 -3.85
N ARG A 220 40.70 57.17 -2.75
CA ARG A 220 39.39 57.31 -2.08
C ARG A 220 39.48 57.63 -0.60
N GLY A 221 40.69 57.68 -0.05
CA GLY A 221 40.91 57.91 1.37
C GLY A 221 40.93 59.40 1.78
N PRO A 222 40.93 59.68 3.09
CA PRO A 222 40.91 61.04 3.65
C PRO A 222 42.12 61.91 3.24
N TRP A 223 43.21 61.28 2.81
CA TRP A 223 44.44 61.94 2.38
C TRP A 223 44.51 62.25 0.88
N SER A 224 43.55 61.75 0.09
CA SER A 224 43.49 61.94 -1.37
C SER A 224 43.50 63.42 -1.79
N ALA A 225 42.76 64.26 -1.06
CA ALA A 225 42.67 65.71 -1.29
C ALA A 225 43.98 66.47 -1.03
N LEU A 226 44.92 65.86 -0.29
CA LEU A 226 46.19 66.48 0.12
C LEU A 226 47.32 66.10 -0.86
N VAL A 227 47.31 64.88 -1.39
CA VAL A 227 48.29 64.39 -2.38
C VAL A 227 48.03 64.94 -3.80
N GLY A 228 46.76 65.21 -4.15
CA GLY A 228 46.41 65.78 -5.46
C GLY A 228 46.72 67.27 -5.63
N ARG A 229 47.07 67.99 -4.55
CA ARG A 229 47.31 69.44 -4.59
C ARG A 229 48.77 69.74 -4.89
N LYS A 230 49.17 69.64 -6.16
CA LYS A 230 50.49 70.10 -6.61
C LYS A 230 50.56 71.63 -6.45
N ARG A 231 51.46 72.14 -5.61
CA ARG A 231 51.77 73.58 -5.51
C ARG A 231 52.28 74.04 -6.88
N GLY A 232 51.69 75.10 -7.41
CA GLY A 232 52.21 75.83 -8.56
C GLY A 232 53.54 76.51 -8.25
#